data_AF-G8JNW5-F1
#
_entry.id   AF-G8JNW5-F1
#
_cell.length_a   1.000
_cell.length_b   1.000
_cell.length_c   1.000
_cell.angle_alpha   90.00
_cell.angle_beta   90.00
_cell.angle_gamma   90.00
#
_symmetry.space_group_name_H-M   'P 1'
#
loop_
_entity.id
_entity.type
_entity.pdbx_description
1 polymer ?
#
loop_
_entity_poly.entity_id
_entity_poly.type
_entity_poly.pdbx_seq_one_letter_code
_entity_poly.pdbx_strand_id
1 'polypeptide(L)'
;MLRSSLQVSSIRRHRHVGSSFKKWHDLTVPERQQFVNDFVENYKKQYPGSKTNVSLKGLALDMKGFGDAPAVFGIFYNDIWMLRKQKYEMLYTNIDNSYLRNNIKEHGRFSHESFHDLLVEEHEKN
;
A
#
# COMPACT_ATOMS: atom_id res chain seq x y z
N MET A 1 36.55 -22.12 9.78
CA MET A 1 36.03 -20.75 9.86
C MET A 1 34.53 -20.76 9.58
N LEU A 2 33.80 -19.87 10.25
CA LEU A 2 32.36 -19.87 10.48
C LEU A 2 31.48 -19.78 9.22
N ARG A 3 30.30 -20.42 9.35
CA ARG A 3 29.17 -20.48 8.42
C ARG A 3 28.54 -19.10 8.20
N SER A 4 28.11 -18.82 6.97
CA SER A 4 27.10 -17.80 6.69
C SER A 4 25.99 -18.42 5.84
N SER A 5 24.95 -18.91 6.52
CA SER A 5 23.70 -19.30 5.90
C SER A 5 22.95 -18.04 5.46
N LEU A 6 22.76 -17.88 4.16
CA LEU A 6 21.85 -16.88 3.60
C LEU A 6 20.41 -17.26 4.02
N GLN A 7 19.90 -16.61 5.06
CA GLN A 7 18.47 -16.62 5.36
C GLN A 7 17.77 -15.81 4.28
N VAL A 8 17.33 -16.49 3.22
CA VAL A 8 16.33 -15.97 2.29
C VAL A 8 15.06 -15.80 3.09
N SER A 9 14.79 -14.58 3.53
CA SER A 9 13.53 -14.20 4.15
C SER A 9 12.46 -14.43 3.08
N SER A 10 11.66 -15.48 3.27
CA SER A 10 10.53 -15.78 2.41
C SER A 10 9.56 -14.59 2.48
N ILE A 11 9.62 -13.71 1.47
CA ILE A 11 8.59 -12.73 1.22
C ILE A 11 7.34 -13.55 0.94
N ARG A 12 6.42 -13.60 1.92
CA ARG A 12 5.10 -14.17 1.76
C ARG A 12 4.38 -13.36 0.69
N ARG A 13 4.55 -13.74 -0.57
CA ARG A 13 3.71 -13.27 -1.67
C ARG A 13 2.33 -13.87 -1.44
N HIS A 14 1.51 -13.20 -0.62
CA HIS A 14 0.12 -13.56 -0.37
C HIS A 14 -0.63 -13.49 -1.72
N ARG A 15 -0.82 -14.65 -2.33
CA ARG A 15 -1.79 -14.87 -3.41
C ARG A 15 -3.19 -14.92 -2.80
N HIS A 16 -3.77 -13.77 -2.47
CA HIS A 16 -5.22 -13.70 -2.29
C HIS A 16 -5.88 -13.42 -3.64
N VAL A 17 -6.36 -14.51 -4.24
CA VAL A 17 -7.23 -14.56 -5.41
C VAL A 17 -8.62 -14.15 -4.90
N GLY A 18 -8.89 -12.84 -4.85
CA GLY A 18 -10.24 -12.31 -4.57
C GLY A 18 -10.46 -11.60 -3.23
N SER A 19 -9.43 -11.12 -2.52
CA SER A 19 -9.68 -10.31 -1.32
C SER A 19 -10.27 -8.95 -1.70
N SER A 20 -11.54 -8.75 -1.36
CA SER A 20 -12.11 -7.41 -1.26
C SER A 20 -11.31 -6.65 -0.21
N PHE A 21 -10.77 -5.50 -0.58
CA PHE A 21 -10.14 -4.60 0.38
C PHE A 21 -11.16 -3.56 0.83
N LYS A 22 -11.14 -3.21 2.11
CA LYS A 22 -11.99 -2.15 2.66
C LYS A 22 -11.73 -0.84 1.93
N LYS A 23 -12.73 0.04 1.82
CA LYS A 23 -12.53 1.43 1.40
C LYS A 23 -12.10 2.28 2.60
N TRP A 24 -11.48 3.43 2.34
CA TRP A 24 -11.00 4.33 3.40
C TRP A 24 -12.05 4.66 4.47
N HIS A 25 -13.30 4.93 4.06
CA HIS A 25 -14.37 5.27 4.98
C HIS A 25 -14.80 4.11 5.88
N ASP A 26 -14.55 2.86 5.44
CA ASP A 26 -14.87 1.64 6.20
C ASP A 26 -13.76 1.24 7.18
N LEU A 27 -12.59 1.89 7.09
CA LEU A 27 -11.50 1.68 8.05
C LEU A 27 -11.84 2.28 9.40
N THR A 28 -11.52 1.55 10.45
CA THR A 28 -11.47 2.04 11.83
C THR A 28 -10.33 3.06 11.99
N VAL A 29 -10.40 3.90 13.02
CA VAL A 29 -9.32 4.88 13.30
C VAL A 29 -7.94 4.20 13.45
N PRO A 30 -7.79 3.08 14.19
CA PRO A 30 -6.51 2.39 14.27
C PRO A 30 -5.99 1.89 12.92
N GLU A 31 -6.86 1.38 12.05
CA GLU A 31 -6.47 0.92 10.70
C GLU A 31 -5.99 2.10 9.84
N ARG A 32 -6.67 3.25 9.91
CA ARG A 32 -6.25 4.47 9.21
C ARG A 32 -4.90 4.96 9.72
N GLN A 33 -4.71 5.02 11.03
CA GLN A 33 -3.44 5.43 11.63
C GLN A 33 -2.30 4.47 11.27
N GLN A 34 -2.56 3.17 11.26
CA GLN A 34 -1.59 2.16 10.84
C GLN A 34 -1.21 2.37 9.36
N PHE A 35 -2.20 2.51 8.48
CA PHE A 35 -1.96 2.82 7.07
C PHE A 35 -1.10 4.07 6.90
N VAL A 36 -1.40 5.17 7.60
CA VAL A 36 -0.62 6.42 7.51
C VAL A 36 0.84 6.15 7.85
N ASN A 37 1.13 5.49 8.97
CA ASN A 37 2.51 5.18 9.37
C ASN A 37 3.23 4.33 8.32
N ASP A 38 2.59 3.25 7.88
CA ASP A 38 3.19 2.31 6.92
C ASP A 38 3.36 2.96 5.55
N PHE A 39 2.44 3.83 5.14
CA PHE A 39 2.54 4.59 3.90
C PHE A 39 3.73 5.54 3.93
N VAL A 40 3.93 6.30 5.02
CA VAL A 40 5.08 7.22 5.14
C VAL A 40 6.40 6.44 5.06
N GLU A 41 6.50 5.32 5.77
CA GLU A 41 7.70 4.50 5.76
C GLU A 41 7.93 3.79 4.42
N ASN A 42 6.88 3.25 3.79
CA ASN A 42 6.97 2.65 2.47
C ASN A 42 7.36 3.69 1.41
N TYR A 43 6.74 4.87 1.40
CA TYR A 43 7.04 5.95 0.46
C TYR A 43 8.51 6.38 0.57
N LYS A 44 9.03 6.51 1.80
CA LYS A 44 10.44 6.83 2.06
C LYS A 44 11.39 5.77 1.51
N LYS A 45 11.04 4.49 1.63
CA LYS A 45 11.82 3.36 1.07
C LYS A 45 11.82 3.36 -0.45
N GLN A 46 10.67 3.62 -1.07
CA GLN A 46 10.53 3.63 -2.53
C GLN A 46 11.16 4.88 -3.19
N TYR A 47 11.10 6.02 -2.50
CA TYR A 47 11.55 7.32 -3.03
C TYR A 47 12.51 8.02 -2.05
N PRO A 48 13.71 7.46 -1.83
CA PRO A 48 14.71 8.07 -0.98
C PRO A 48 15.09 9.46 -1.51
N GLY A 49 15.15 10.45 -0.63
CA GLY A 49 15.48 11.84 -0.99
C GLY A 49 14.33 12.68 -1.56
N SER A 50 13.13 12.12 -1.74
CA SER A 50 11.96 12.90 -2.15
C SER A 50 11.60 13.96 -1.10
N LYS A 51 11.40 15.22 -1.52
CA LYS A 51 10.93 16.30 -0.63
C LYS A 51 9.56 16.00 -0.02
N THR A 52 8.74 15.20 -0.72
CA THR A 52 7.44 14.72 -0.24
C THR A 52 7.56 13.96 1.08
N ASN A 53 8.70 13.31 1.38
CA ASN A 53 8.93 12.63 2.66
C ASN A 53 8.79 13.58 3.86
N VAL A 54 9.25 14.83 3.74
CA VAL A 54 9.15 15.83 4.82
C VAL A 54 7.69 16.21 5.06
N SER A 55 6.95 16.46 3.98
CA SER A 55 5.52 16.80 4.05
C SER A 55 4.69 15.65 4.62
N LEU A 56 4.89 14.42 4.12
CA LEU A 56 4.17 13.24 4.59
C LEU A 56 4.44 12.96 6.07
N LYS A 57 5.70 13.07 6.51
CA LYS A 57 6.05 12.95 7.92
C LYS A 57 5.36 14.03 8.75
N GLY A 58 5.38 15.29 8.30
CA GLY A 58 4.73 16.40 8.99
C GLY A 58 3.22 16.21 9.15
N LEU A 59 2.55 15.71 8.11
CA LEU A 59 1.12 15.42 8.15
C LEU A 59 0.77 14.26 9.09
N ALA A 60 1.65 13.28 9.23
CA ALA A 60 1.46 12.14 10.12
C ALA A 60 1.78 12.44 11.60
N LEU A 61 2.27 13.64 11.93
CA LEU A 61 2.66 13.98 13.30
C LEU A 61 1.46 13.96 14.24
N ASP A 62 1.67 13.35 15.41
CA ASP A 62 0.78 13.35 16.57
C ASP A 62 -0.68 12.90 16.32
N MET A 63 -0.97 12.27 15.18
CA MET A 63 -2.32 11.77 14.86
C MET A 63 -2.86 10.80 15.93
N LYS A 64 -1.96 10.05 16.59
CA LYS A 64 -2.32 9.16 17.70
C LYS A 64 -2.75 9.93 18.96
N GLY A 65 -2.10 11.06 19.25
CA GLY A 65 -2.45 11.92 20.38
C GLY A 65 -3.83 12.53 20.22
N PHE A 66 -4.21 12.88 18.98
CA PHE A 66 -5.53 13.44 18.66
C PHE A 66 -6.62 12.38 18.40
N GLY A 67 -6.27 11.10 18.35
CA GLY A 67 -7.23 10.03 18.06
C GLY A 67 -7.83 10.12 16.65
N ASP A 68 -7.08 10.67 15.68
CA ASP A 68 -7.54 10.88 14.30
C ASP A 68 -6.53 10.32 13.28
N ALA A 69 -6.88 10.34 12.00
CA ALA A 69 -5.99 10.09 10.88
C ALA A 69 -6.20 11.17 9.80
N PRO A 70 -5.15 11.86 9.32
CA PRO A 70 -5.32 12.98 8.41
C PRO A 70 -6.01 12.55 7.11
N ALA A 71 -7.12 13.21 6.76
CA ALA A 71 -8.00 12.81 5.66
C ALA A 71 -7.30 12.78 4.28
N VAL A 72 -6.23 13.55 4.09
CA VAL A 72 -5.40 13.54 2.87
C VAL A 72 -4.86 12.14 2.55
N PHE A 73 -4.56 11.32 3.57
CA PHE A 73 -4.11 9.95 3.35
C PHE A 73 -5.21 9.04 2.81
N GLY A 74 -6.49 9.40 3.00
CA GLY A 74 -7.61 8.71 2.38
C GLY A 74 -7.63 8.85 0.86
N ILE A 75 -7.09 9.95 0.32
CA ILE A 75 -6.93 10.12 -1.13
C ILE A 75 -5.92 9.09 -1.64
N PHE A 76 -4.75 8.99 -1.00
CA PHE A 76 -3.72 8.01 -1.39
C PHE A 76 -4.20 6.57 -1.23
N TYR A 77 -4.94 6.28 -0.15
CA TYR A 77 -5.53 4.97 0.08
C TYR A 77 -6.46 4.56 -1.07
N ASN A 78 -7.37 5.45 -1.45
CA ASN A 78 -8.33 5.17 -2.52
C ASN A 78 -7.66 5.02 -3.88
N ASP A 79 -6.61 5.80 -4.16
CA ASP A 79 -5.82 5.65 -5.39
C ASP A 79 -5.16 4.26 -5.46
N ILE A 80 -4.53 3.82 -4.37
CA ILE A 80 -3.94 2.47 -4.25
C ILE A 80 -5.01 1.40 -4.42
N TRP A 81 -6.17 1.56 -3.78
CA TRP A 81 -7.30 0.64 -3.86
C TRP A 81 -7.80 0.49 -5.30
N MET A 82 -7.96 1.62 -6.01
CA MET A 82 -8.37 1.64 -7.41
C MET A 82 -7.35 0.94 -8.32
N LEU A 83 -6.06 1.22 -8.14
CA LEU A 83 -5.00 0.56 -8.90
C LEU A 83 -4.98 -0.95 -8.66
N ARG A 84 -5.17 -1.39 -7.41
CA ARG A 84 -5.24 -2.81 -7.06
C ARG A 84 -6.45 -3.48 -7.70
N LYS A 85 -7.61 -2.82 -7.68
CA LYS A 85 -8.85 -3.31 -8.31
C LYS A 85 -8.68 -3.44 -9.83
N GLN A 86 -8.17 -2.41 -10.49
CA GLN A 86 -7.91 -2.43 -11.94
C GLN A 86 -6.94 -3.56 -12.32
N LYS A 87 -5.85 -3.71 -11.55
CA LYS A 87 -4.89 -4.81 -11.74
C LYS A 87 -5.55 -6.18 -11.60
N TYR A 88 -6.46 -6.34 -10.63
CA TYR A 88 -7.24 -7.56 -10.49
C TYR A 88 -8.13 -7.79 -11.71
N GLU A 89 -8.98 -6.83 -12.09
CA GLU A 89 -9.89 -6.94 -13.24
C GLU A 89 -9.16 -7.33 -14.53
N MET A 90 -8.02 -6.68 -14.82
CA MET A 90 -7.21 -7.00 -15.99
C MET A 90 -6.75 -8.47 -16.04
N LEU A 91 -6.35 -9.04 -14.89
CA LEU A 91 -5.88 -10.43 -14.79
C LEU A 91 -6.98 -11.45 -15.14
N TYR A 92 -8.26 -11.13 -14.91
CA TYR A 92 -9.38 -12.03 -15.25
C TYR A 92 -9.94 -11.81 -16.65
N THR A 93 -9.63 -10.68 -17.28
CA THR A 93 -10.11 -10.37 -18.64
C THR A 93 -9.24 -10.93 -19.79
N ASN A 94 -8.18 -11.71 -19.51
CA ASN A 94 -7.25 -12.24 -20.54
C ASN A 94 -6.64 -11.15 -21.46
N ILE A 95 -6.52 -9.91 -20.98
CA ILE A 95 -5.86 -8.82 -21.70
C ILE A 95 -4.34 -8.95 -21.47
N ASP A 96 -3.55 -8.78 -22.53
CA ASP A 96 -2.10 -9.00 -22.53
C ASP A 96 -1.38 -8.27 -21.37
N ASN A 97 -0.67 -9.03 -20.53
CA ASN A 97 -0.03 -8.59 -19.29
C ASN A 97 1.22 -7.70 -19.50
N SER A 98 1.61 -7.46 -20.75
CA SER A 98 2.78 -6.66 -21.12
C SER A 98 2.71 -5.20 -20.64
N TYR A 99 1.51 -4.65 -20.45
CA TYR A 99 1.25 -3.29 -19.94
C TYR A 99 1.39 -3.10 -18.41
N LEU A 100 1.52 -4.19 -17.63
CA LEU A 100 1.58 -4.12 -16.16
C LEU A 100 2.98 -3.90 -15.58
N ARG A 101 4.01 -3.76 -16.43
CA ARG A 101 5.40 -3.56 -15.97
C ARG A 101 5.60 -2.15 -15.41
N ASN A 102 5.36 -1.96 -14.11
CA ASN A 102 5.93 -0.93 -13.22
C ASN A 102 6.18 0.45 -13.88
N ASN A 103 5.29 0.92 -14.75
CA ASN A 103 5.52 2.14 -15.50
C ASN A 103 4.87 3.27 -14.70
N ILE A 104 5.67 3.95 -13.86
CA ILE A 104 5.24 5.12 -13.07
C ILE A 104 4.53 6.16 -13.97
N LYS A 105 4.89 6.21 -15.27
CA LYS A 105 4.27 7.08 -16.27
C LYS A 105 2.81 6.76 -16.58
N GLU A 106 2.41 5.49 -16.49
CA GLU A 106 1.05 5.05 -16.85
C GLU A 106 0.17 4.85 -15.62
N HIS A 107 0.74 4.29 -14.54
CA HIS A 107 -0.01 3.88 -13.35
C HIS A 107 0.31 4.71 -12.10
N GLY A 108 1.09 5.78 -12.25
CA GLY A 108 1.44 6.72 -11.19
C GLY A 108 2.43 6.16 -10.15
N ARG A 109 2.69 6.97 -9.11
CA ARG A 109 3.69 6.69 -8.05
C ARG A 109 3.31 5.54 -7.12
N PHE A 110 2.06 5.09 -7.13
CA PHE A 110 1.57 4.04 -6.23
C PHE A 110 1.41 2.68 -6.90
N SER A 111 1.84 2.57 -8.16
CA SER A 111 1.81 1.31 -8.93
C SER A 111 2.77 0.23 -8.40
N HIS A 112 3.74 0.61 -7.57
CA HIS A 112 4.66 -0.34 -6.95
C HIS A 112 3.91 -1.27 -5.99
N GLU A 113 4.16 -2.58 -6.09
CA GLU A 113 3.39 -3.60 -5.36
C GLU A 113 3.37 -3.40 -3.84
N SER A 114 4.45 -2.85 -3.27
CA SER A 114 4.53 -2.58 -1.84
C SER A 114 3.49 -1.58 -1.33
N PHE A 115 2.91 -0.74 -2.18
CA PHE A 115 1.78 0.11 -1.78
C PHE A 115 0.48 -0.68 -1.69
N HIS A 116 0.30 -1.70 -2.53
CA HIS A 116 -0.90 -2.55 -2.49
C HIS A 116 -0.94 -3.39 -1.22
N ASP A 117 0.21 -3.77 -0.68
CA ASP A 117 0.33 -4.51 0.58
C ASP A 117 -0.11 -3.69 1.81
N LEU A 118 -0.36 -2.38 1.64
CA LEU A 118 -0.87 -1.49 2.68
C LEU A 118 -2.40 -1.50 2.78
N LEU A 119 -3.09 -2.11 1.81
CA LEU A 119 -4.55 -2.20 1.83
C LEU A 119 -5.01 -3.17 2.91
N VAL A 120 -6.17 -2.87 3.49
CA VAL A 120 -6.75 -3.67 4.58
C VAL A 120 -7.78 -4.61 3.99
N GLU A 121 -7.61 -5.92 4.22
CA GLU A 121 -8.52 -6.93 3.73
C GLU A 121 -9.88 -6.84 4.44
N GLU A 122 -10.96 -7.07 3.70
CA GLU A 122 -12.26 -7.37 4.28
C GLU A 122 -12.18 -8.76 4.90
N HIS A 123 -12.21 -8.84 6.21
CA HIS A 123 -12.44 -10.12 6.88
C HIS A 123 -13.90 -10.51 6.69
N GLU A 124 -14.16 -11.62 5.99
CA GLU A 124 -15.47 -12.27 6.07
C GLU A 124 -15.72 -12.63 7.53
N LYS A 125 -16.80 -12.08 8.10
CA LYS A 125 -17.28 -12.51 9.41
C LYS A 125 -17.74 -13.97 9.27
N ASN A 126 -16.90 -14.92 9.69
CA ASN A 126 -17.32 -16.29 9.96
C ASN A 126 -18.28 -16.33 11.16
#